data_AF-A0A0N1FUT8-F1
#
_entry.id   AF-A0A0N1FUT8-F1
#
_cell.length_a   1.000
_cell.length_b   1.000
_cell.length_c   1.000
_cell.angle_alpha   90.00
_cell.angle_beta   90.00
_cell.angle_gamma   90.00
#
_symmetry.space_group_name_H-M   'P 1'
#
loop_
_entity.id
_entity.type
_entity.pdbx_description
1 polymer ?
#
loop_
_entity_poly.entity_id
_entity_poly.type
_entity_poly.pdbx_seq_one_letter_code
_entity_poly.pdbx_strand_id
1 'polypeptide(L)'
;MTIRILPAVSDVDSARALATLLSQLADAEPAPPVPDSTALLDTLARLAAESLDELPEVVLVHERIGPVPALDLIRDVVMRFPAIGVVFVTADTSTGVLTAAMDSGARGIIGLPLGYDALAERVQAAAGWSLGMRRHLGSGTPELYAGPGGTVVTVTGAKGGVGATVTAVELALATQASGRSVALVDLDLQSGDVASYLDVQFRRSIADLAGISDINHRVLQDAVYTHDSGVGLLLAPAEGERGEEVTDRVTRQVLGALRSRHDVVVVDCGAQMNSATAAAVEMADRALLLVTPDVVAVRAAKRMVRMWDRLQIRKAEETTTVVNRFARGTEIQPSLVERVTGTKVARTPVPAAFKELQSVVDAGRLQDLDTRSTVKQALWALAGELGLVVAQETGGGGGRRRKASSDRGALALRRKGGDRGAVTLEFAGMFPILLVVMTILWQCVLYGYSYSLAGNAADEAARAATAAYAVNGDVPGACQTAGSKHLPGAWNGATISCGAAGSVMKATVDVKVPLFFPGFDAGWRVKGNAGAALEGNNR
;
A
#
# COMPACT_ATOMS: atom_id res chain seq x y z
N MET A 1 -28.81 -26.27 4.24
CA MET A 1 -27.79 -26.84 5.15
C MET A 1 -28.58 -27.52 6.24
N THR A 2 -28.40 -28.82 6.45
CA THR A 2 -29.20 -29.61 7.39
C THR A 2 -28.74 -29.35 8.83
N ILE A 3 -29.68 -29.08 9.73
CA ILE A 3 -29.45 -28.84 11.16
C ILE A 3 -29.58 -30.19 11.89
N ARG A 4 -28.49 -30.72 12.43
CA ARG A 4 -28.52 -31.92 13.27
C ARG A 4 -28.93 -31.55 14.69
N ILE A 5 -29.95 -32.23 15.18
CA ILE A 5 -30.58 -31.91 16.46
C ILE A 5 -30.54 -33.15 17.33
N LEU A 6 -30.00 -33.03 18.54
CA LEU A 6 -29.98 -34.11 19.53
C LEU A 6 -30.89 -33.78 20.71
N PRO A 7 -32.06 -34.42 20.84
CA PRO A 7 -32.94 -34.23 21.99
C PRO A 7 -32.44 -35.02 23.20
N ALA A 8 -32.32 -34.38 24.36
CA ALA A 8 -32.02 -35.00 25.65
C ALA A 8 -33.25 -34.92 26.55
N VAL A 9 -33.97 -36.03 26.68
CA VAL A 9 -35.29 -36.10 27.32
C VAL A 9 -35.47 -37.45 28.01
N SER A 10 -35.68 -37.44 29.32
CA SER A 10 -35.99 -38.66 30.10
C SER A 10 -37.47 -39.05 30.07
N ASP A 11 -38.35 -38.09 29.77
CA ASP A 11 -39.79 -38.31 29.73
C ASP A 11 -40.24 -38.83 28.35
N VAL A 12 -40.93 -39.97 28.33
CA VAL A 12 -41.30 -40.67 27.08
C VAL A 12 -42.31 -39.89 26.25
N ASP A 13 -43.23 -39.16 26.90
CA ASP A 13 -44.27 -38.41 26.20
C ASP A 13 -43.69 -37.12 25.60
N SER A 14 -42.85 -36.40 26.36
CA SER A 14 -42.08 -35.27 25.84
C SER A 14 -41.12 -35.68 24.71
N ALA A 15 -40.49 -36.86 24.82
CA ALA A 15 -39.60 -37.37 23.77
C ALA A 15 -40.36 -37.66 22.47
N ARG A 16 -41.56 -38.25 22.55
CA ARG A 16 -42.43 -38.47 21.37
C ARG A 16 -42.93 -37.16 20.77
N ALA A 17 -43.32 -36.21 21.61
CA ALA A 17 -43.77 -34.89 21.16
C ALA A 17 -42.65 -34.14 20.42
N LEU A 18 -41.44 -34.10 20.99
CA LEU A 18 -40.27 -33.50 20.36
C LEU A 18 -39.90 -34.21 19.05
N ALA A 19 -39.83 -35.54 19.03
CA ALA A 19 -39.52 -36.28 17.81
C ALA A 19 -40.54 -35.98 16.69
N THR A 20 -41.83 -35.90 17.03
CA THR A 20 -42.89 -35.57 16.07
C THR A 20 -42.73 -34.16 15.51
N LEU A 21 -42.56 -33.16 16.37
CA LEU A 21 -42.42 -31.77 15.94
C LEU A 21 -41.12 -31.51 15.17
N LEU A 22 -40.01 -32.11 15.61
CA LEU A 22 -38.72 -31.97 14.93
C LEU A 22 -38.72 -32.60 13.53
N SER A 23 -39.45 -33.71 13.33
CA SER A 23 -39.60 -34.33 12.00
C SER A 23 -40.33 -33.46 10.99
N GLN A 24 -41.05 -32.43 11.46
CA GLN A 24 -41.77 -31.48 10.60
C GLN A 24 -40.91 -30.27 10.22
N LEU A 25 -39.75 -30.06 10.86
CA LEU A 25 -38.88 -28.93 10.56
C LEU A 25 -38.19 -29.12 9.20
N ALA A 26 -38.30 -28.12 8.34
CA ALA A 26 -37.53 -28.07 7.09
C ALA A 26 -36.04 -27.95 7.40
N ASP A 27 -35.20 -28.64 6.63
CA ASP A 27 -33.74 -28.64 6.77
C ASP A 27 -33.22 -29.10 8.15
N ALA A 28 -33.95 -29.97 8.85
CA ALA A 28 -33.51 -30.57 10.11
C ALA A 28 -33.30 -32.09 10.00
N GLU A 29 -32.29 -32.60 10.69
CA GLU A 29 -31.98 -34.02 10.84
C GLU A 29 -31.98 -34.38 12.33
N PRO A 30 -33.16 -34.67 12.91
CA PRO A 30 -33.25 -35.01 14.32
C PRO A 30 -32.72 -36.42 14.58
N ALA A 31 -31.78 -36.52 15.52
CA ALA A 31 -31.30 -37.78 16.06
C ALA A 31 -32.32 -38.37 17.05
N PRO A 32 -32.27 -39.69 17.32
CA PRO A 32 -33.06 -40.31 18.37
C PRO A 32 -32.83 -39.63 19.74
N PRO A 33 -33.88 -39.39 20.54
CA PRO A 33 -33.73 -38.79 21.86
C PRO A 33 -32.83 -39.63 22.78
N VAL A 34 -31.90 -38.98 23.48
CA VAL A 34 -31.10 -39.62 24.54
C VAL A 34 -31.86 -39.56 25.87
N PRO A 35 -31.89 -40.68 26.63
CA PRO A 35 -32.78 -40.84 27.78
C PRO A 35 -32.29 -40.17 29.07
N ASP A 36 -31.00 -39.84 29.17
CA ASP A 36 -30.41 -39.31 30.40
C ASP A 36 -29.17 -38.44 30.11
N SER A 37 -28.72 -37.71 31.15
CA SER A 37 -27.61 -36.76 31.06
C SER A 37 -26.27 -37.44 30.79
N THR A 38 -26.09 -38.68 31.26
CA THR A 38 -24.85 -39.44 31.07
C THR A 38 -24.72 -39.87 29.61
N ALA A 39 -25.78 -40.45 29.05
CA ALA A 39 -25.85 -40.87 27.65
C ALA A 39 -25.66 -39.68 26.69
N LEU A 40 -26.16 -38.48 27.05
CA LEU A 40 -25.91 -37.26 26.29
C LEU A 40 -24.41 -36.94 26.24
N LEU A 41 -23.77 -36.81 27.40
CA LEU A 41 -22.35 -36.43 27.48
C LEU A 41 -21.44 -37.46 26.81
N ASP A 42 -21.71 -38.75 26.99
CA ASP A 42 -20.96 -39.84 26.33
C ASP A 42 -21.11 -39.80 24.81
N THR A 43 -22.33 -39.52 24.32
CA THR A 43 -22.59 -39.39 22.88
C THR A 43 -21.83 -38.21 22.29
N LEU A 44 -21.89 -37.05 22.95
CA LEU A 44 -21.17 -35.85 22.50
C LEU A 44 -19.65 -36.03 22.56
N ALA A 45 -19.13 -36.66 23.61
CA ALA A 45 -17.70 -36.95 23.75
C ALA A 45 -17.21 -37.90 22.65
N ARG A 46 -17.99 -38.94 22.31
CA ARG A 46 -17.68 -39.85 21.20
C ARG A 46 -17.64 -39.12 19.86
N LEU A 47 -18.64 -38.31 19.56
CA LEU A 47 -18.69 -37.53 18.31
C LEU A 47 -17.53 -36.52 18.23
N ALA A 48 -17.24 -35.80 19.33
CA ALA A 48 -16.12 -34.87 19.39
C ALA A 48 -14.76 -35.54 19.19
N ALA A 49 -14.60 -36.79 19.62
CA ALA A 49 -13.36 -37.55 19.43
C ALA A 49 -13.14 -37.96 17.96
N GLU A 50 -14.20 -38.07 17.15
CA GLU A 50 -14.12 -38.34 15.72
C GLU A 50 -13.81 -37.06 14.92
N SER A 51 -14.62 -36.02 15.10
CA SER A 51 -14.37 -34.69 14.53
C SER A 51 -15.30 -33.63 15.15
N LEU A 52 -14.87 -32.37 15.20
CA LEU A 52 -15.74 -31.25 15.56
C LEU A 52 -16.91 -31.09 14.58
N ASP A 53 -16.77 -31.55 13.34
CA ASP A 53 -17.83 -31.53 12.34
C ASP A 53 -18.91 -32.58 12.60
N GLU A 54 -18.67 -33.60 13.43
CA GLU A 54 -19.65 -34.65 13.75
C GLU A 54 -20.59 -34.28 14.90
N LEU A 55 -20.25 -33.25 15.68
CA LEU A 55 -21.13 -32.75 16.75
C LEU A 55 -22.47 -32.23 16.17
N PRO A 56 -23.59 -32.34 16.90
CA PRO A 56 -24.86 -31.74 16.48
C PRO A 56 -24.85 -30.20 16.60
N GLU A 57 -25.50 -29.50 15.69
CA GLU A 57 -25.64 -28.04 15.77
C GLU A 57 -26.46 -27.61 16.99
N VAL A 58 -27.48 -28.40 17.34
CA VAL A 58 -28.40 -28.08 18.44
C VAL A 58 -28.61 -29.28 19.37
N VAL A 59 -28.54 -29.02 20.68
CA VAL A 59 -28.99 -29.97 21.71
C VAL A 59 -30.20 -29.39 22.43
N LEU A 60 -31.29 -30.15 22.50
CA LEU A 60 -32.47 -29.78 23.29
C LEU A 60 -32.39 -30.44 24.66
N VAL A 61 -32.42 -29.69 25.74
CA VAL A 61 -32.35 -30.24 27.11
C VAL A 61 -33.69 -30.04 27.80
N HIS A 62 -34.35 -31.13 28.17
CA HIS A 62 -35.60 -31.09 28.92
C HIS A 62 -35.36 -30.91 30.42
N GLU A 63 -36.20 -30.14 31.11
CA GLU A 63 -36.07 -29.82 32.54
C GLU A 63 -36.00 -31.05 33.47
N ARG A 64 -36.60 -32.17 33.04
CA ARG A 64 -36.66 -33.43 33.79
C ARG A 64 -35.53 -34.42 33.44
N ILE A 65 -34.53 -34.00 32.66
CA ILE A 65 -33.34 -34.82 32.41
C ILE A 65 -32.61 -35.07 33.74
N GLY A 66 -32.09 -36.28 33.92
CA GLY A 66 -31.25 -36.64 35.07
C GLY A 66 -30.19 -37.67 34.66
N PRO A 67 -29.30 -38.10 35.57
CA PRO A 67 -29.22 -37.75 36.99
C PRO A 67 -28.65 -36.35 37.28
N VAL A 68 -27.98 -35.70 36.32
CA VAL A 68 -27.47 -34.32 36.49
C VAL A 68 -28.63 -33.33 36.29
N PRO A 69 -28.83 -32.34 37.19
CA PRO A 69 -29.85 -31.31 37.00
C PRO A 69 -29.67 -30.58 35.66
N ALA A 70 -30.79 -30.27 34.99
CA ALA A 70 -30.76 -29.75 33.62
C ALA A 70 -29.90 -28.49 33.43
N LEU A 71 -29.93 -27.54 34.38
CA LEU A 71 -29.13 -26.31 34.29
C LEU A 71 -27.62 -26.55 34.47
N ASP A 72 -27.24 -27.53 35.29
CA ASP A 72 -25.85 -27.94 35.46
C ASP A 72 -25.37 -28.71 34.23
N LEU A 73 -26.23 -29.56 33.66
CA LEU A 73 -25.96 -30.27 32.40
C LEU A 73 -25.74 -29.29 31.25
N ILE A 74 -26.57 -28.24 31.13
CA ILE A 74 -26.38 -27.20 30.12
C ILE A 74 -25.00 -26.55 30.26
N ARG A 75 -24.62 -26.19 31.50
CA ARG A 75 -23.30 -25.59 31.78
C ARG A 75 -22.17 -26.54 31.39
N ASP A 76 -22.28 -27.82 31.72
CA ASP A 76 -21.30 -28.85 31.38
C ASP A 76 -21.16 -29.04 29.86
N VAL A 77 -22.28 -29.07 29.13
CA VAL A 77 -22.29 -29.18 27.66
C VAL A 77 -21.64 -27.96 27.03
N VAL A 78 -22.00 -26.75 27.45
CA VAL A 78 -21.45 -25.50 26.90
C VAL A 78 -19.95 -25.37 27.17
N MET A 79 -19.49 -25.77 28.37
CA MET A 79 -18.07 -25.72 28.74
C MET A 79 -17.21 -26.73 27.97
N ARG A 80 -17.72 -27.95 27.74
CA ARG A 80 -16.98 -29.03 27.06
C ARG A 80 -17.11 -28.99 25.54
N PHE A 81 -18.26 -28.53 25.04
CA PHE A 81 -18.60 -28.51 23.63
C PHE A 81 -19.14 -27.13 23.23
N PRO A 82 -18.30 -26.08 23.28
CA PRO A 82 -18.73 -24.70 23.04
C PRO A 82 -19.29 -24.47 21.62
N ALA A 83 -19.03 -25.39 20.69
CA ALA A 83 -19.57 -25.38 19.33
C ALA A 83 -21.07 -25.71 19.23
N ILE A 84 -21.74 -26.14 20.31
CA ILE A 84 -23.13 -26.64 20.29
C ILE A 84 -24.10 -25.58 20.83
N GLY A 85 -25.16 -25.27 20.07
CA GLY A 85 -26.25 -24.43 20.56
C GLY A 85 -27.18 -25.22 21.47
N VAL A 86 -27.26 -24.87 22.75
CA VAL A 86 -28.15 -25.57 23.70
C VAL A 86 -29.48 -24.81 23.85
N VAL A 87 -30.60 -25.51 23.71
CA VAL A 87 -31.95 -24.96 23.91
C VAL A 87 -32.61 -25.69 25.08
N PHE A 88 -33.08 -24.93 26.07
CA PHE A 88 -33.71 -25.46 27.26
C PHE A 88 -35.22 -25.58 27.09
N VAL A 89 -35.81 -26.71 27.48
CA VAL A 89 -37.25 -26.98 27.40
C VAL A 89 -37.80 -27.16 28.80
N THR A 90 -38.73 -26.29 29.21
CA THR A 90 -39.26 -26.25 30.59
C THR A 90 -40.73 -25.83 30.64
N ALA A 91 -41.47 -26.33 31.64
CA ALA A 91 -42.80 -25.82 31.97
C ALA A 91 -42.73 -24.54 32.83
N ASP A 92 -41.62 -24.26 33.50
CA ASP A 92 -41.42 -23.09 34.33
C ASP A 92 -40.91 -21.91 33.50
N THR A 93 -41.80 -20.92 33.29
CA THR A 93 -41.50 -19.69 32.54
C THR A 93 -41.25 -18.49 33.45
N SER A 94 -40.97 -18.72 34.74
CA SER A 94 -40.60 -17.67 35.67
C SER A 94 -39.29 -16.99 35.26
N THR A 95 -39.18 -15.70 35.54
CA THR A 95 -37.98 -14.90 35.23
C THR A 95 -36.72 -15.47 35.88
N GLY A 96 -36.84 -16.11 37.05
CA GLY A 96 -35.72 -16.75 37.73
C GLY A 96 -35.13 -17.92 36.93
N VAL A 97 -35.97 -18.81 36.41
CA VAL A 97 -35.52 -19.96 35.60
C VAL A 97 -34.98 -19.50 34.25
N LEU A 98 -35.59 -18.48 33.64
CA LEU A 98 -35.09 -17.91 32.38
C LEU A 98 -33.68 -17.34 32.54
N THR A 99 -33.45 -16.52 33.56
CA THR A 99 -32.12 -15.95 33.85
C THR A 99 -31.11 -17.05 34.17
N ALA A 100 -31.47 -18.01 35.02
CA ALA A 100 -30.58 -19.11 35.40
C ALA A 100 -30.21 -19.99 34.19
N ALA A 101 -31.13 -20.24 33.27
CA ALA A 101 -30.85 -20.97 32.04
C ALA A 101 -29.88 -20.21 31.11
N MET A 102 -30.06 -18.88 30.96
CA MET A 102 -29.15 -18.05 30.18
C MET A 102 -27.76 -17.95 30.83
N ASP A 103 -27.69 -17.83 32.16
CA ASP A 103 -26.44 -17.82 32.93
C ASP A 103 -25.67 -19.15 32.83
N SER A 104 -26.40 -20.26 32.71
CA SER A 104 -25.81 -21.58 32.44
C SER A 104 -25.38 -21.77 30.98
N GLY A 105 -25.70 -20.84 30.08
CA GLY A 105 -25.27 -20.85 28.68
C GLY A 105 -26.32 -21.36 27.68
N ALA A 106 -27.59 -21.52 28.09
CA ALA A 106 -28.66 -21.84 27.15
C ALA A 106 -28.84 -20.69 26.14
N ARG A 107 -28.87 -21.03 24.85
CA ARG A 107 -29.02 -20.08 23.74
C ARG A 107 -30.47 -19.79 23.40
N GLY A 108 -31.37 -20.70 23.78
CA GLY A 108 -32.81 -20.55 23.59
C GLY A 108 -33.55 -21.25 24.71
N ILE A 109 -34.81 -20.83 24.91
CA ILE A 109 -35.71 -21.45 25.88
C ILE A 109 -37.05 -21.66 25.20
N ILE A 110 -37.66 -22.82 25.41
CA ILE A 110 -38.97 -23.20 24.89
C ILE A 110 -39.85 -23.64 26.07
N GLY A 111 -41.03 -23.03 26.14
CA GLY A 111 -42.04 -23.37 27.14
C GLY A 111 -42.81 -24.64 26.77
N LEU A 112 -43.23 -25.41 27.77
CA LEU A 112 -44.25 -26.46 27.61
C LEU A 112 -45.66 -25.87 27.80
N PRO A 113 -46.66 -26.26 26.99
CA PRO A 113 -46.60 -27.25 25.91
C PRO A 113 -45.88 -26.73 24.65
N LEU A 114 -45.25 -27.65 23.91
CA LEU A 114 -44.44 -27.33 22.74
C LEU A 114 -45.30 -26.81 21.57
N GLY A 115 -44.96 -25.63 21.06
CA GLY A 115 -45.49 -25.10 19.80
C GLY A 115 -44.47 -25.25 18.67
N TYR A 116 -44.95 -25.58 17.46
CA TYR A 116 -44.10 -25.74 16.28
C TYR A 116 -43.28 -24.48 15.96
N ASP A 117 -43.94 -23.32 15.89
CA ASP A 117 -43.27 -22.06 15.52
C ASP A 117 -42.18 -21.65 16.52
N ALA A 118 -42.48 -21.77 17.81
CA ALA A 118 -41.53 -21.46 18.88
C ALA A 118 -40.32 -22.42 18.86
N LEU A 119 -40.56 -23.71 18.59
CA LEU A 119 -39.49 -24.70 18.44
C LEU A 119 -38.63 -24.40 17.21
N ALA A 120 -39.24 -24.12 16.06
CA ALA A 120 -38.55 -23.82 14.82
C ALA A 120 -37.65 -22.59 14.95
N GLU A 121 -38.19 -21.49 15.49
CA GLU A 121 -37.45 -20.24 15.69
C GLU A 121 -36.23 -20.44 16.60
N ARG A 122 -36.42 -21.14 17.73
CA ARG A 122 -35.34 -21.34 18.72
C ARG A 122 -34.27 -22.30 18.22
N VAL A 123 -34.65 -23.36 17.51
CA VAL A 123 -33.71 -24.29 16.88
C VAL A 123 -32.89 -23.57 15.80
N GLN A 124 -33.52 -22.79 14.92
CA GLN A 124 -32.79 -22.05 13.87
C GLN A 124 -31.82 -21.02 14.47
N ALA A 125 -32.25 -20.27 15.50
CA ALA A 125 -31.39 -19.31 16.18
C ALA A 125 -30.19 -19.98 16.86
N ALA A 126 -30.40 -21.13 17.51
CA ALA A 126 -29.33 -21.91 18.14
C ALA A 126 -28.37 -22.52 17.10
N ALA A 127 -28.89 -23.03 15.99
CA ALA A 127 -28.09 -23.58 14.90
C ALA A 127 -27.24 -22.51 14.20
N GLY A 128 -27.80 -21.33 13.95
CA GLY A 128 -27.07 -20.19 13.39
C GLY A 128 -25.91 -19.74 14.29
N TRP A 129 -26.10 -19.77 15.61
CA TRP A 129 -25.03 -19.52 16.58
C TRP A 129 -23.97 -20.63 16.57
N SER A 130 -24.37 -21.90 16.60
CA SER A 130 -23.46 -23.05 16.56
C SER A 130 -22.56 -23.02 15.32
N LEU A 131 -23.14 -22.75 14.15
CA LEU A 131 -22.40 -22.61 12.90
C LEU A 131 -21.40 -21.45 12.95
N GLY A 132 -21.80 -20.32 13.54
CA GLY A 132 -20.90 -19.20 13.80
C GLY A 132 -19.74 -19.60 14.71
N MET A 133 -20.01 -20.31 15.81
CA MET A 133 -19.01 -20.70 16.79
C MET A 133 -18.03 -21.76 16.25
N ARG A 134 -18.49 -22.73 15.44
CA ARG A 134 -17.63 -23.72 14.78
C ARG A 134 -16.61 -23.10 13.84
N ARG A 135 -16.99 -22.03 13.13
CA ARG A 135 -16.04 -21.26 12.31
C ARG A 135 -14.92 -20.63 13.14
N HIS A 136 -15.20 -20.28 14.40
CA HIS A 136 -14.21 -19.68 15.31
C HIS A 136 -13.37 -20.74 16.04
N LEU A 137 -13.94 -21.91 16.36
CA LEU A 137 -13.26 -22.98 17.09
C LEU A 137 -12.48 -23.94 16.19
N GLY A 138 -12.91 -24.14 14.94
CA GLY A 138 -12.24 -25.00 13.96
C GLY A 138 -10.96 -24.41 13.36
N SER A 139 -10.69 -23.12 13.60
CA SER A 139 -9.55 -22.41 13.02
C SER A 139 -8.32 -22.43 13.94
N GLY A 140 -7.54 -23.51 13.88
CA GLY A 140 -6.08 -23.42 14.09
C GLY A 140 -5.36 -22.71 12.94
N THR A 141 -6.10 -22.36 11.89
CA THR A 141 -5.73 -21.52 10.76
C THR A 141 -7.00 -20.76 10.34
N PRO A 142 -6.98 -19.44 10.19
CA PRO A 142 -8.17 -18.67 9.84
C PRO A 142 -8.54 -18.90 8.37
N GLU A 143 -9.22 -20.01 8.07
CA GLU A 143 -9.98 -20.16 6.83
C GLU A 143 -11.31 -19.41 6.96
N LEU A 144 -11.21 -18.08 6.90
CA LEU A 144 -12.33 -17.18 6.69
C LEU A 144 -12.92 -17.42 5.29
N TYR A 145 -14.15 -17.94 5.26
CA TYR A 145 -15.06 -18.01 4.10
C TYR A 145 -14.65 -18.97 2.96
N ALA A 146 -15.29 -20.14 2.90
CA ALA A 146 -15.22 -21.08 1.77
C ALA A 146 -16.03 -20.59 0.54
N GLY A 147 -15.64 -19.42 0.04
CA GLY A 147 -15.82 -18.92 -1.33
C GLY A 147 -14.59 -18.07 -1.63
N PRO A 148 -14.20 -17.82 -2.90
CA PRO A 148 -13.06 -16.96 -3.18
C PRO A 148 -13.44 -15.54 -2.75
N GLY A 149 -13.15 -15.17 -1.50
CA GLY A 149 -13.28 -13.79 -1.03
C GLY A 149 -12.38 -12.87 -1.84
N GLY A 150 -12.49 -11.56 -1.61
CA GLY A 150 -11.69 -10.55 -2.30
C GLY A 150 -10.19 -10.84 -2.32
N THR A 151 -9.49 -10.35 -3.33
CA THR A 151 -8.03 -10.52 -3.41
C THR A 151 -7.33 -9.54 -2.47
N VAL A 152 -6.54 -10.02 -1.52
CA VAL A 152 -5.70 -9.20 -0.64
C VAL A 152 -4.34 -8.99 -1.30
N VAL A 153 -3.95 -7.72 -1.46
CA VAL A 153 -2.69 -7.30 -2.06
C VAL A 153 -1.94 -6.43 -1.06
N THR A 154 -0.75 -6.85 -0.64
CA THR A 154 0.11 -6.03 0.23
C THR A 154 1.17 -5.32 -0.58
N VAL A 155 1.48 -4.09 -0.18
CA VAL A 155 2.52 -3.25 -0.77
C VAL A 155 3.51 -2.89 0.32
N THR A 156 4.70 -3.51 0.30
CA THR A 156 5.78 -3.25 1.27
C THR A 156 6.94 -2.57 0.56
N GLY A 157 7.45 -1.48 1.13
CA GLY A 157 8.68 -0.83 0.68
C GLY A 157 9.93 -1.51 1.24
N ALA A 158 10.93 -1.76 0.39
CA ALA A 158 12.23 -2.29 0.85
C ALA A 158 12.97 -1.31 1.79
N LYS A 159 12.68 -0.01 1.69
CA LYS A 159 13.15 1.05 2.58
C LYS A 159 12.18 2.24 2.52
N GLY A 160 12.33 3.21 3.41
CA GLY A 160 11.58 4.47 3.34
C GLY A 160 11.76 5.21 2.00
N GLY A 161 10.68 5.83 1.53
CA GLY A 161 10.67 6.69 0.33
C GLY A 161 10.80 5.97 -1.02
N VAL A 162 10.63 4.65 -1.08
CA VAL A 162 10.60 3.91 -2.37
C VAL A 162 9.27 4.03 -3.12
N GLY A 163 8.24 4.63 -2.52
CA GLY A 163 6.93 4.85 -3.13
C GLY A 163 5.90 3.73 -2.91
N ALA A 164 5.96 3.05 -1.76
CA ALA A 164 4.98 2.03 -1.35
C ALA A 164 3.55 2.61 -1.32
N THR A 165 3.34 3.70 -0.58
CA THR A 165 2.05 4.40 -0.45
C THR A 165 1.49 4.86 -1.77
N VAL A 166 2.28 5.55 -2.60
CA VAL A 166 1.85 5.99 -3.94
C VAL A 166 1.39 4.80 -4.80
N THR A 167 2.11 3.68 -4.73
CA THR A 167 1.75 2.47 -5.46
C THR A 167 0.47 1.85 -4.91
N ALA A 168 0.32 1.76 -3.59
CA ALA A 168 -0.91 1.25 -2.96
C ALA A 168 -2.14 2.08 -3.36
N VAL A 169 -2.03 3.41 -3.31
CA VAL A 169 -3.10 4.32 -3.72
C VAL A 169 -3.45 4.15 -5.20
N GLU A 170 -2.48 4.17 -6.11
CA GLU A 170 -2.74 4.00 -7.55
C GLU A 170 -3.28 2.61 -7.91
N LEU A 171 -2.85 1.55 -7.23
CA LEU A 171 -3.44 0.21 -7.41
C LEU A 171 -4.91 0.19 -6.97
N ALA A 172 -5.25 0.85 -5.86
CA ALA A 172 -6.63 0.96 -5.40
C ALA A 172 -7.48 1.78 -6.40
N LEU A 173 -6.97 2.92 -6.87
CA LEU A 173 -7.65 3.75 -7.87
C LEU A 173 -7.85 3.02 -9.21
N ALA A 174 -6.83 2.30 -9.70
CA ALA A 174 -6.94 1.50 -10.92
C ALA A 174 -7.99 0.40 -10.78
N THR A 175 -8.01 -0.27 -9.62
CA THR A 175 -8.98 -1.32 -9.30
C THR A 175 -10.40 -0.77 -9.28
N GLN A 176 -10.62 0.34 -8.58
CA GLN A 176 -11.91 1.03 -8.55
C GLN A 176 -12.36 1.39 -9.96
N ALA A 177 -11.47 2.01 -10.75
CA ALA A 177 -11.80 2.50 -12.09
C ALA A 177 -12.20 1.37 -13.05
N SER A 178 -11.81 0.13 -12.76
CA SER A 178 -12.24 -1.06 -13.48
C SER A 178 -13.65 -1.57 -13.11
N GLY A 179 -14.31 -0.92 -12.16
CA GLY A 179 -15.64 -1.26 -11.66
C GLY A 179 -15.66 -2.28 -10.51
N ARG A 180 -14.50 -2.61 -9.93
CA ARG A 180 -14.40 -3.52 -8.79
C ARG A 180 -14.43 -2.75 -7.47
N SER A 181 -15.12 -3.31 -6.48
CA SER A 181 -15.12 -2.77 -5.13
C SER A 181 -13.74 -2.97 -4.48
N VAL A 182 -13.21 -1.91 -3.86
CA VAL A 182 -11.85 -1.92 -3.30
C VAL A 182 -11.78 -1.18 -1.98
N ALA A 183 -11.04 -1.76 -1.04
CA ALA A 183 -10.62 -1.10 0.19
C ALA A 183 -9.10 -0.88 0.17
N LEU A 184 -8.64 0.30 0.58
CA LEU A 184 -7.24 0.62 0.85
C LEU A 184 -7.05 0.73 2.37
N VAL A 185 -6.20 -0.13 2.91
CA VAL A 185 -5.85 -0.16 4.33
C VAL A 185 -4.44 0.39 4.51
N ASP A 186 -4.29 1.40 5.34
CA ASP A 186 -3.00 1.97 5.71
C ASP A 186 -2.49 1.31 7.00
N LEU A 187 -1.49 0.43 6.85
CA LEU A 187 -0.75 -0.22 7.93
C LEU A 187 0.67 0.32 8.08
N ASP A 188 1.01 1.47 7.48
CA ASP A 188 2.19 2.23 7.91
C ASP A 188 1.85 2.96 9.22
N LEU A 189 1.66 2.17 10.29
CA LEU A 189 1.00 2.62 11.52
C LEU A 189 1.70 3.76 12.26
N GLN A 190 2.99 3.98 11.99
CA GLN A 190 3.79 5.04 12.62
C GLN A 190 3.85 6.32 11.78
N SER A 191 3.70 6.21 10.46
CA SER A 191 3.96 7.31 9.52
C SER A 191 3.05 7.26 8.26
N GLY A 192 1.85 6.73 8.41
CA GLY A 192 0.89 6.53 7.32
C GLY A 192 0.37 7.83 6.75
N ASP A 193 0.60 8.03 5.45
CA ASP A 193 0.31 9.26 4.74
C ASP A 193 -0.84 9.10 3.73
N VAL A 194 -1.55 7.97 3.69
CA VAL A 194 -2.63 7.75 2.71
C VAL A 194 -3.67 8.87 2.74
N ALA A 195 -4.03 9.34 3.95
CA ALA A 195 -4.94 10.47 4.13
C ALA A 195 -4.41 11.75 3.48
N SER A 196 -3.11 12.03 3.63
CA SER A 196 -2.42 13.18 3.05
C SER A 196 -2.39 13.12 1.52
N TYR A 197 -2.17 11.94 0.93
CA TYR A 197 -2.14 11.76 -0.54
C TYR A 197 -3.50 11.92 -1.22
N LEU A 198 -4.60 11.84 -0.47
CA LEU A 198 -5.98 11.90 -0.96
C LEU A 198 -6.78 13.09 -0.39
N ASP A 199 -6.15 13.98 0.39
CA ASP A 199 -6.76 15.13 1.06
C ASP A 199 -7.97 14.76 1.92
N VAL A 200 -7.83 13.69 2.72
CA VAL A 200 -8.90 13.14 3.55
C VAL A 200 -8.73 13.58 5.01
N GLN A 201 -9.74 14.27 5.53
CA GLN A 201 -9.84 14.60 6.96
C GLN A 201 -10.83 13.65 7.66
N PHE A 202 -10.35 12.47 8.04
CA PHE A 202 -11.15 11.49 8.76
C PHE A 202 -10.47 11.09 10.06
N ARG A 203 -11.23 11.10 11.17
CA ARG A 203 -10.66 10.93 12.52
C ARG A 203 -10.52 9.49 12.97
N ARG A 204 -11.27 8.55 12.38
CA ARG A 204 -11.17 7.14 12.77
C ARG A 204 -10.05 6.44 12.01
N SER A 205 -9.45 5.47 12.67
CA SER A 205 -8.30 4.70 12.19
C SER A 205 -8.45 3.24 12.55
N ILE A 206 -7.56 2.40 12.02
CA ILE A 206 -7.46 1.00 12.40
C ILE A 206 -7.16 0.81 13.90
N ALA A 207 -6.48 1.76 14.55
CA ALA A 207 -6.20 1.68 16.00
C ALA A 207 -7.48 1.74 16.84
N ASP A 208 -8.54 2.40 16.37
CA ASP A 208 -9.83 2.46 17.08
C ASP A 208 -10.57 1.12 17.07
N LEU A 209 -10.11 0.17 16.25
CA LEU A 209 -10.61 -1.21 16.21
C LEU A 209 -9.85 -2.13 17.16
N ALA A 210 -8.71 -1.72 17.71
CA ALA A 210 -7.84 -2.59 18.50
C ALA A 210 -8.50 -3.11 19.79
N GLY A 211 -9.29 -2.25 20.45
CA GLY A 211 -10.04 -2.57 21.66
C GLY A 211 -11.31 -3.39 21.44
N ILE A 212 -11.67 -3.71 20.19
CA ILE A 212 -12.90 -4.42 19.87
C ILE A 212 -12.60 -5.90 19.68
N SER A 213 -13.31 -6.75 20.44
CA SER A 213 -13.09 -8.21 20.44
C SER A 213 -13.65 -8.88 19.17
N ASP A 214 -14.82 -8.43 18.72
CA ASP A 214 -15.52 -8.95 17.54
C ASP A 214 -15.73 -7.83 16.50
N ILE A 215 -14.76 -7.72 15.59
CA ILE A 215 -14.83 -6.75 14.48
C ILE A 215 -15.75 -7.32 13.41
N ASN A 216 -17.05 -7.08 13.57
CA ASN A 216 -18.05 -7.43 12.59
C ASN A 216 -18.25 -6.31 11.54
N HIS A 217 -19.06 -6.60 10.53
CA HIS A 217 -19.34 -5.67 9.43
C HIS A 217 -19.82 -4.28 9.90
N ARG A 218 -20.68 -4.20 10.92
CA ARG A 218 -21.22 -2.92 11.41
C ARG A 218 -20.12 -2.06 12.03
N VAL A 219 -19.25 -2.67 12.82
CA VAL A 219 -18.11 -1.97 13.43
C VAL A 219 -17.18 -1.41 12.36
N LEU A 220 -16.93 -2.19 11.31
CA LEU A 220 -16.05 -1.81 10.22
C LEU A 220 -16.61 -0.63 9.40
N GLN A 221 -17.94 -0.54 9.24
CA GLN A 221 -18.57 0.58 8.53
C GLN A 221 -18.30 1.94 9.17
N ASP A 222 -18.16 1.99 10.50
CA ASP A 222 -17.90 3.25 11.21
C ASP A 222 -16.43 3.69 11.10
N ALA A 223 -15.52 2.76 10.79
CA ALA A 223 -14.08 3.02 10.69
C ALA A 223 -13.57 3.15 9.25
N VAL A 224 -14.34 2.70 8.24
CA VAL A 224 -13.97 2.81 6.82
C VAL A 224 -14.61 4.06 6.22
N TYR A 225 -13.79 4.98 5.75
CA TYR A 225 -14.23 6.19 5.05
C TYR A 225 -14.39 5.91 3.55
N THR A 226 -15.54 6.25 2.96
CA THR A 226 -15.70 6.15 1.49
C THR A 226 -15.21 7.43 0.85
N HIS A 227 -14.09 7.37 0.13
CA HIS A 227 -13.54 8.51 -0.59
C HIS A 227 -14.35 8.81 -1.87
N ASP A 228 -14.26 10.05 -2.38
CA ASP A 228 -15.00 10.50 -3.57
C ASP A 228 -14.70 9.68 -4.84
N SER A 229 -13.52 9.05 -4.91
CA SER A 229 -13.19 8.11 -5.98
C SER A 229 -13.94 6.78 -5.89
N GLY A 230 -14.65 6.50 -4.79
CA GLY A 230 -15.33 5.23 -4.50
C GLY A 230 -14.44 4.18 -3.82
N VAL A 231 -13.19 4.51 -3.48
CA VAL A 231 -12.31 3.64 -2.68
C VAL A 231 -12.71 3.72 -1.20
N GLY A 232 -12.87 2.58 -0.53
CA GLY A 232 -13.00 2.53 0.93
C GLY A 232 -11.64 2.67 1.60
N LEU A 233 -11.46 3.64 2.49
CA LEU A 233 -10.20 3.92 3.18
C LEU A 233 -10.29 3.50 4.65
N LEU A 234 -9.35 2.67 5.10
CA LEU A 234 -9.10 2.44 6.52
C LEU A 234 -7.71 2.99 6.85
N LEU A 235 -7.68 4.11 7.57
CA LEU A 235 -6.48 4.91 7.76
C LEU A 235 -5.62 4.43 8.95
N ALA A 236 -4.34 4.74 8.90
CA ALA A 236 -3.41 4.65 10.02
C ALA A 236 -3.82 5.69 11.11
N PRO A 237 -3.44 5.47 12.39
CA PRO A 237 -3.70 6.46 13.43
C PRO A 237 -2.93 7.76 13.16
N ALA A 238 -3.51 8.90 13.53
CA ALA A 238 -2.83 10.20 13.42
C ALA A 238 -1.64 10.33 14.39
N GLU A 239 -1.70 9.61 15.51
CA GLU A 239 -0.66 9.51 16.54
C GLU A 239 0.06 8.18 16.36
N GLY A 240 1.30 8.21 15.87
CA GLY A 240 2.03 7.00 15.47
C GLY A 240 2.30 6.00 16.60
N GLU A 241 2.36 6.47 17.85
CA GLU A 241 2.49 5.61 19.04
C GLU A 241 1.28 4.69 19.25
N ARG A 242 0.09 5.11 18.79
CA ARG A 242 -1.11 4.26 18.83
C ARG A 242 -1.03 3.09 17.85
N GLY A 243 -0.09 3.13 16.91
CA GLY A 243 0.20 2.01 16.02
C GLY A 243 0.55 0.72 16.78
N GLU A 244 1.16 0.83 17.96
CA GLU A 244 1.50 -0.34 18.80
C GLU A 244 0.26 -1.05 19.39
N GLU A 245 -0.91 -0.39 19.40
CA GLU A 245 -2.18 -1.01 19.82
C GLU A 245 -2.68 -2.04 18.77
N VAL A 246 -2.25 -1.89 17.51
CA VAL A 246 -2.71 -2.72 16.40
C VAL A 246 -1.92 -4.01 16.35
N THR A 247 -2.56 -5.08 16.84
CA THR A 247 -1.96 -6.42 16.87
C THR A 247 -2.18 -7.19 15.56
N ASP A 248 -1.49 -8.32 15.42
CA ASP A 248 -1.71 -9.28 14.34
C ASP A 248 -3.17 -9.79 14.34
N ARG A 249 -3.76 -10.04 15.51
CA ARG A 249 -5.18 -10.43 15.65
C ARG A 249 -6.11 -9.40 15.01
N VAL A 250 -5.93 -8.12 15.35
CA VAL A 250 -6.76 -7.01 14.85
C VAL A 250 -6.63 -6.95 13.33
N THR A 251 -5.40 -7.04 12.82
CA THR A 251 -5.14 -7.05 11.38
C THR A 251 -5.84 -8.22 10.68
N ARG A 252 -5.73 -9.45 11.23
CA ARG A 252 -6.39 -10.63 10.66
C ARG A 252 -7.92 -10.50 10.63
N GLN A 253 -8.52 -9.99 11.69
CA GLN A 253 -9.96 -9.75 11.76
C GLN A 253 -10.40 -8.67 10.75
N VAL A 254 -9.70 -7.53 10.69
CA VAL A 254 -9.99 -6.43 9.77
C VAL A 254 -9.87 -6.88 8.32
N LEU A 255 -8.77 -7.54 7.94
CA LEU A 255 -8.57 -8.02 6.58
C LEU A 255 -9.58 -9.10 6.21
N GLY A 256 -9.91 -10.00 7.15
CA GLY A 256 -10.97 -10.99 6.98
C GLY A 256 -12.34 -10.36 6.69
N ALA A 257 -12.70 -9.33 7.45
CA ALA A 257 -13.95 -8.61 7.27
C ALA A 257 -13.97 -7.81 5.95
N LEU A 258 -12.89 -7.10 5.61
CA LEU A 258 -12.79 -6.34 4.37
C LEU A 258 -12.84 -7.24 3.13
N ARG A 259 -12.15 -8.38 3.18
CA ARG A 259 -12.11 -9.40 2.11
C ARG A 259 -13.50 -9.95 1.79
N SER A 260 -14.41 -9.97 2.75
CA SER A 260 -15.80 -10.42 2.53
C SER A 260 -16.69 -9.41 1.80
N ARG A 261 -16.28 -8.14 1.70
CA ARG A 261 -17.09 -7.04 1.14
C ARG A 261 -16.53 -6.39 -0.11
N HIS A 262 -15.22 -6.47 -0.30
CA HIS A 262 -14.55 -5.85 -1.42
C HIS A 262 -13.96 -6.94 -2.31
N ASP A 263 -14.01 -6.74 -3.63
CA ASP A 263 -13.39 -7.63 -4.60
C ASP A 263 -11.86 -7.62 -4.46
N VAL A 264 -11.30 -6.52 -3.96
CA VAL A 264 -9.87 -6.33 -3.69
C VAL A 264 -9.67 -5.55 -2.38
N VAL A 265 -8.67 -5.95 -1.59
CA VAL A 265 -8.18 -5.18 -0.45
C VAL A 265 -6.70 -4.89 -0.69
N VAL A 266 -6.36 -3.63 -0.92
CA VAL A 266 -4.98 -3.17 -1.03
C VAL A 266 -4.52 -2.73 0.35
N VAL A 267 -3.33 -3.17 0.77
CA VAL A 267 -2.77 -2.87 2.09
C VAL A 267 -1.43 -2.20 1.90
N ASP A 268 -1.31 -0.93 2.30
CA ASP A 268 -0.02 -0.25 2.41
C ASP A 268 0.65 -0.69 3.71
N CYS A 269 1.80 -1.38 3.61
CA CYS A 269 2.54 -1.84 4.78
C CYS A 269 3.71 -0.92 5.14
N GLY A 270 3.89 0.19 4.41
CA GLY A 270 5.05 1.05 4.61
C GLY A 270 6.37 0.32 4.38
N ALA A 271 7.44 0.75 5.07
CA ALA A 271 8.76 0.12 4.99
C ALA A 271 9.19 -0.63 6.26
N GLN A 272 8.47 -0.43 7.37
CA GLN A 272 8.78 -1.06 8.65
C GLN A 272 7.99 -2.35 8.83
N MET A 273 8.63 -3.34 9.45
CA MET A 273 7.98 -4.62 9.75
C MET A 273 7.61 -4.65 11.23
N ASN A 274 6.34 -4.90 11.51
CA ASN A 274 5.80 -5.16 12.84
C ASN A 274 4.85 -6.37 12.77
N SER A 275 4.22 -6.75 13.89
CA SER A 275 3.31 -7.89 13.93
C SER A 275 2.10 -7.72 13.02
N ALA A 276 1.55 -6.50 12.91
CA ALA A 276 0.44 -6.18 12.03
C ALA A 276 0.80 -6.33 10.54
N THR A 277 1.88 -5.69 10.08
CA THR A 277 2.32 -5.78 8.68
C THR A 277 2.78 -7.19 8.32
N ALA A 278 3.39 -7.93 9.26
CA ALA A 278 3.73 -9.35 9.07
C ALA A 278 2.47 -10.20 8.83
N ALA A 279 1.43 -10.03 9.65
CA ALA A 279 0.17 -10.74 9.50
C ALA A 279 -0.53 -10.40 8.17
N ALA A 280 -0.48 -9.14 7.74
CA ALA A 280 -1.02 -8.74 6.45
C ALA A 280 -0.29 -9.42 5.28
N VAL A 281 1.05 -9.45 5.31
CA VAL A 281 1.87 -10.09 4.25
C VAL A 281 1.66 -11.60 4.21
N GLU A 282 1.52 -12.24 5.36
CA GLU A 282 1.19 -13.66 5.48
C GLU A 282 -0.16 -13.97 4.79
N MET A 283 -1.20 -13.19 5.10
CA MET A 283 -2.57 -13.37 4.57
C MET A 283 -2.75 -12.96 3.10
N ALA A 284 -1.81 -12.23 2.50
CA ALA A 284 -1.98 -11.68 1.17
C ALA A 284 -2.04 -12.77 0.08
N ASP A 285 -2.93 -12.63 -0.90
CA ASP A 285 -2.84 -13.47 -2.11
C ASP A 285 -1.66 -13.02 -2.99
N ARG A 286 -1.37 -11.72 -2.97
CA ARG A 286 -0.27 -11.08 -3.71
C ARG A 286 0.53 -10.18 -2.77
N ALA A 287 1.82 -10.47 -2.58
CA ALA A 287 2.72 -9.61 -1.82
C ALA A 287 3.69 -8.89 -2.75
N LEU A 288 3.64 -7.56 -2.73
CA LEU A 288 4.54 -6.69 -3.50
C LEU A 288 5.66 -6.15 -2.62
N LEU A 289 6.89 -6.29 -3.09
CA LEU A 289 8.07 -5.67 -2.49
C LEU A 289 8.61 -4.58 -3.41
N LEU A 290 8.46 -3.32 -3.01
CA LEU A 290 8.91 -2.18 -3.80
C LEU A 290 10.37 -1.84 -3.55
N VAL A 291 11.11 -1.62 -4.63
CA VAL A 291 12.54 -1.29 -4.58
C VAL A 291 12.91 -0.26 -5.62
N THR A 292 13.83 0.65 -5.30
CA THR A 292 14.46 1.55 -6.27
C THR A 292 15.75 0.93 -6.81
N PRO A 293 16.19 1.25 -8.05
CA PRO A 293 17.39 0.67 -8.66
C PRO A 293 18.69 1.26 -8.08
N ASP A 294 18.84 1.22 -6.76
CA ASP A 294 20.04 1.60 -6.02
C ASP A 294 20.47 0.48 -5.05
N VAL A 295 21.76 0.45 -4.74
CA VAL A 295 22.37 -0.64 -3.96
C VAL A 295 21.76 -0.76 -2.57
N VAL A 296 21.40 0.37 -1.94
CA VAL A 296 20.88 0.39 -0.57
C VAL A 296 19.49 -0.23 -0.53
N ALA A 297 18.61 0.17 -1.45
CA ALA A 297 17.27 -0.39 -1.57
C ALA A 297 17.29 -1.88 -1.91
N VAL A 298 18.13 -2.32 -2.86
CA VAL A 298 18.23 -3.75 -3.23
C VAL A 298 18.77 -4.60 -2.09
N ARG A 299 19.78 -4.12 -1.34
CA ARG A 299 20.25 -4.82 -0.14
C ARG A 299 19.17 -4.87 0.93
N ALA A 300 18.39 -3.81 1.10
CA ALA A 300 17.28 -3.79 2.04
C ALA A 300 16.17 -4.77 1.65
N ALA A 301 15.83 -4.86 0.36
CA ALA A 301 14.89 -5.85 -0.18
C ALA A 301 15.36 -7.28 0.12
N LYS A 302 16.65 -7.59 -0.11
CA LYS A 302 17.21 -8.91 0.23
C LYS A 302 17.12 -9.22 1.73
N ARG A 303 17.35 -8.23 2.61
CA ARG A 303 17.19 -8.41 4.06
C ARG A 303 15.74 -8.68 4.43
N MET A 304 14.80 -7.96 3.82
CA MET A 304 13.36 -8.15 4.02
C MET A 304 12.93 -9.56 3.64
N VAL A 305 13.30 -10.03 2.44
CA VAL A 305 12.97 -11.40 1.97
C VAL A 305 13.55 -12.47 2.89
N ARG A 306 14.81 -12.33 3.33
CA ARG A 306 15.42 -13.26 4.30
C ARG A 306 14.74 -13.22 5.66
N MET A 307 14.23 -12.07 6.07
CA MET A 307 13.49 -11.93 7.31
C MET A 307 12.14 -12.63 7.21
N TRP A 308 11.40 -12.43 6.13
CA TRP A 308 10.13 -13.13 5.88
C TRP A 308 10.30 -14.65 5.84
N ASP A 309 11.36 -15.14 5.18
CA ASP A 309 11.68 -16.56 5.15
C ASP A 309 11.99 -17.10 6.55
N ARG A 310 12.87 -16.43 7.31
CA ARG A 310 13.21 -16.83 8.69
C ARG A 310 12.02 -16.84 9.65
N LEU A 311 11.12 -15.88 9.51
CA LEU A 311 9.91 -15.76 10.34
C LEU A 311 8.73 -16.57 9.79
N GLN A 312 8.93 -17.32 8.70
CA GLN A 312 7.90 -18.12 8.04
C GLN A 312 6.66 -17.30 7.63
N ILE A 313 6.86 -16.02 7.31
CA ILE A 313 5.80 -15.10 6.87
C ILE A 313 5.47 -15.34 5.40
N ARG A 314 6.50 -15.39 4.55
CA ARG A 314 6.35 -15.58 3.10
C ARG A 314 7.65 -15.97 2.42
N LYS A 315 7.56 -16.83 1.40
CA LYS A 315 8.72 -17.24 0.60
C LYS A 315 9.03 -16.24 -0.52
N ALA A 316 10.29 -16.21 -0.95
CA ALA A 316 10.75 -15.35 -2.04
C ALA A 316 10.00 -15.60 -3.36
N GLU A 317 9.73 -16.87 -3.68
CA GLU A 317 9.04 -17.32 -4.91
C GLU A 317 7.55 -16.95 -4.98
N GLU A 318 6.97 -16.62 -3.82
CA GLU A 318 5.59 -16.16 -3.61
C GLU A 318 5.50 -14.63 -3.47
N THR A 319 6.64 -13.94 -3.60
CA THR A 319 6.75 -12.48 -3.52
C THR A 319 7.05 -11.92 -4.91
N THR A 320 6.39 -10.82 -5.27
CA THR A 320 6.67 -10.08 -6.51
C THR A 320 7.38 -8.77 -6.19
N THR A 321 8.61 -8.60 -6.67
CA THR A 321 9.34 -7.34 -6.53
C THR A 321 8.97 -6.37 -7.65
N VAL A 322 8.67 -5.12 -7.29
CA VAL A 322 8.38 -4.04 -8.23
C VAL A 322 9.53 -3.05 -8.21
N VAL A 323 10.17 -2.84 -9.37
CA VAL A 323 11.25 -1.86 -9.51
C VAL A 323 10.64 -0.49 -9.81
N ASN A 324 10.66 0.39 -8.82
CA ASN A 324 10.19 1.76 -8.92
C ASN A 324 11.33 2.72 -9.27
N ARG A 325 10.99 3.86 -9.89
CA ARG A 325 11.93 4.89 -10.34
C ARG A 325 13.02 4.32 -11.27
N PHE A 326 12.63 3.43 -12.16
CA PHE A 326 13.51 2.84 -13.14
C PHE A 326 13.73 3.79 -14.34
N ALA A 327 14.96 3.83 -14.84
CA ALA A 327 15.28 4.44 -16.12
C ALA A 327 16.21 3.51 -16.88
N ARG A 328 16.14 3.50 -18.22
CA ARG A 328 16.94 2.57 -19.04
C ARG A 328 18.46 2.69 -18.79
N GLY A 329 18.93 3.87 -18.37
CA GLY A 329 20.34 4.14 -18.05
C GLY A 329 20.77 3.76 -16.62
N THR A 330 19.88 3.22 -15.77
CA THR A 330 20.29 2.83 -14.41
C THR A 330 21.18 1.58 -14.45
N GLU A 331 22.28 1.58 -13.71
CA GLU A 331 23.20 0.43 -13.67
C GLU A 331 22.52 -0.84 -13.11
N ILE A 332 21.66 -0.66 -12.11
CA ILE A 332 20.90 -1.76 -11.53
C ILE A 332 19.68 -2.06 -12.40
N GLN A 333 19.74 -3.20 -13.07
CA GLN A 333 18.67 -3.69 -13.93
C GLN A 333 17.71 -4.63 -13.15
N PRO A 334 16.44 -4.75 -13.57
CA PRO A 334 15.47 -5.64 -12.91
C PRO A 334 15.94 -7.08 -12.76
N SER A 335 16.69 -7.61 -13.72
CA SER A 335 17.26 -8.97 -13.67
C SER A 335 18.32 -9.16 -12.58
N LEU A 336 19.06 -8.10 -12.23
CA LEU A 336 19.98 -8.13 -11.10
C LEU A 336 19.20 -8.12 -9.79
N VAL A 337 18.13 -7.33 -9.69
CA VAL A 337 17.24 -7.31 -8.53
C VAL A 337 16.68 -8.70 -8.28
N GLU A 338 16.08 -9.34 -9.30
CA GLU A 338 15.56 -10.71 -9.24
C GLU A 338 16.59 -11.71 -8.71
N ARG A 339 17.82 -11.67 -9.22
CA ARG A 339 18.91 -12.57 -8.78
C ARG A 339 19.31 -12.33 -7.33
N VAL A 340 19.30 -11.08 -6.87
CA VAL A 340 19.77 -10.70 -5.53
C VAL A 340 18.71 -11.00 -4.47
N THR A 341 17.43 -10.76 -4.78
CA THR A 341 16.30 -10.99 -3.86
C THR A 341 15.78 -12.43 -3.92
N GLY A 342 15.94 -13.12 -5.06
CA GLY A 342 15.36 -14.45 -5.30
C GLY A 342 13.85 -14.43 -5.54
N THR A 343 13.26 -13.25 -5.71
CA THR A 343 11.83 -13.04 -5.94
C THR A 343 11.53 -12.90 -7.43
N LYS A 344 10.31 -13.22 -7.86
CA LYS A 344 9.85 -12.82 -9.20
C LYS A 344 9.82 -11.31 -9.31
N VAL A 345 10.25 -10.75 -10.45
CA VAL A 345 10.14 -9.30 -10.69
C VAL A 345 8.97 -9.00 -11.62
N ALA A 346 8.18 -7.98 -11.30
CA ALA A 346 7.07 -7.53 -12.12
C ALA A 346 7.57 -7.13 -13.52
N ARG A 347 6.79 -7.44 -14.56
CA ARG A 347 7.17 -7.18 -15.95
C ARG A 347 7.21 -5.69 -16.26
N THR A 348 6.33 -4.92 -15.62
CA THR A 348 6.25 -3.47 -15.78
C THR A 348 7.04 -2.75 -14.69
N PRO A 349 8.25 -2.22 -14.97
CA PRO A 349 8.92 -1.31 -14.04
C PRO A 349 8.27 0.07 -14.07
N VAL A 350 8.27 0.76 -12.93
CA VAL A 350 7.69 2.11 -12.82
C VAL A 350 8.76 3.15 -13.15
N PRO A 351 8.50 4.09 -14.08
CA PRO A 351 9.53 5.01 -14.57
C PRO A 351 9.97 6.05 -13.52
N ALA A 352 11.21 6.53 -13.65
CA ALA A 352 11.78 7.61 -12.85
C ALA A 352 11.23 9.00 -13.24
N ALA A 353 9.92 9.21 -13.13
CA ALA A 353 9.24 10.43 -13.55
C ALA A 353 8.61 11.20 -12.37
N PHE A 354 9.41 11.46 -11.32
CA PHE A 354 8.95 12.15 -10.09
C PHE A 354 8.28 13.51 -10.36
N LYS A 355 8.72 14.24 -11.39
CA LYS A 355 8.12 15.53 -11.78
C LYS A 355 6.64 15.42 -12.13
N GLU A 356 6.18 14.27 -12.64
CA GLU A 356 4.77 14.05 -12.94
C GLU A 356 3.91 13.94 -11.68
N LEU A 357 4.50 13.48 -10.57
CA LEU A 357 3.82 13.29 -9.29
C LEU A 357 3.81 14.55 -8.43
N GLN A 358 4.83 15.41 -8.56
CA GLN A 358 5.09 16.49 -7.61
C GLN A 358 3.85 17.37 -7.35
N SER A 359 3.21 17.89 -8.39
CA SER A 359 2.07 18.80 -8.22
C SER A 359 0.85 18.15 -7.56
N VAL A 360 0.59 16.87 -7.84
CA VAL A 360 -0.57 16.16 -7.29
C VAL A 360 -0.31 15.67 -5.87
N VAL A 361 0.93 15.27 -5.56
CA VAL A 361 1.33 14.90 -4.20
C VAL A 361 1.33 16.12 -3.28
N ASP A 362 1.92 17.23 -3.71
CA ASP A 362 1.96 18.47 -2.94
C ASP A 362 0.54 19.04 -2.68
N ALA A 363 -0.41 18.74 -3.56
CA ALA A 363 -1.82 19.13 -3.42
C ALA A 363 -2.70 18.08 -2.72
N GLY A 364 -2.15 16.92 -2.33
CA GLY A 364 -2.92 15.83 -1.73
C GLY A 364 -3.99 15.23 -2.66
N ARG A 365 -3.79 15.33 -3.97
CA ARG A 365 -4.79 14.97 -4.99
C ARG A 365 -4.27 13.92 -5.94
N LEU A 366 -3.71 12.82 -5.40
CA LEU A 366 -3.09 11.78 -6.22
C LEU A 366 -4.08 11.15 -7.23
N GLN A 367 -5.38 11.12 -6.89
CA GLN A 367 -6.47 10.72 -7.79
C GLN A 367 -6.54 11.52 -9.10
N ASP A 368 -6.06 12.77 -9.09
CA ASP A 368 -6.07 13.67 -10.24
C ASP A 368 -4.84 13.53 -11.15
N LEU A 369 -3.94 12.59 -10.86
CA LEU A 369 -2.78 12.33 -11.70
C LEU A 369 -3.20 12.09 -13.16
N ASP A 370 -2.58 12.81 -14.09
CA ASP A 370 -2.94 12.79 -15.50
C ASP A 370 -2.89 11.37 -16.08
N THR A 371 -3.91 10.97 -16.85
CA THR A 371 -3.96 9.68 -17.57
C THR A 371 -2.77 9.44 -18.53
N ARG A 372 -2.10 10.50 -18.97
CA ARG A 372 -0.88 10.47 -19.80
C ARG A 372 0.40 10.32 -18.99
N SER A 373 0.32 10.41 -17.65
CA SER A 373 1.46 10.16 -16.77
C SER A 373 2.02 8.76 -17.03
N THR A 374 3.32 8.71 -17.28
CA THR A 374 4.04 7.45 -17.47
C THR A 374 4.08 6.63 -16.18
N VAL A 375 4.10 7.30 -15.02
CA VAL A 375 3.99 6.65 -13.71
C VAL A 375 2.61 6.00 -13.55
N LYS A 376 1.52 6.76 -13.80
CA LYS A 376 0.16 6.24 -13.70
C LYS A 376 -0.06 5.04 -14.62
N GLN A 377 0.33 5.16 -15.88
CA GLN A 377 0.21 4.07 -16.85
C GLN A 377 0.97 2.82 -16.42
N ALA A 378 2.18 2.96 -15.87
CA ALA A 378 2.96 1.84 -15.37
C ALA A 378 2.30 1.15 -14.16
N LEU A 379 1.78 1.93 -13.20
CA LEU A 379 1.10 1.40 -12.02
C LEU A 379 -0.25 0.75 -12.36
N TRP A 380 -0.99 1.30 -13.32
CA TRP A 380 -2.24 0.71 -13.80
C TRP A 380 -2.00 -0.55 -14.65
N ALA A 381 -0.92 -0.58 -15.44
CA ALA A 381 -0.47 -1.79 -16.12
C ALA A 381 -0.03 -2.87 -15.13
N LEU A 382 0.63 -2.50 -14.02
CA LEU A 382 0.93 -3.40 -12.91
C LEU A 382 -0.35 -3.95 -12.27
N ALA A 383 -1.39 -3.13 -12.07
CA ALA A 383 -2.69 -3.62 -11.59
C ALA A 383 -3.29 -4.68 -12.56
N GLY A 384 -3.13 -4.50 -13.87
CA GLY A 384 -3.48 -5.49 -14.89
C GLY A 384 -2.66 -6.78 -14.80
N GLU A 385 -1.34 -6.68 -14.62
CA GLU A 385 -0.45 -7.83 -14.43
C GLU A 385 -0.83 -8.66 -13.21
N LEU A 386 -1.28 -7.98 -12.14
CA LEU A 386 -1.72 -8.61 -10.89
C LEU A 386 -3.15 -9.17 -10.94
N GLY A 387 -3.90 -8.92 -12.03
CA GLY A 387 -5.29 -9.36 -12.18
C GLY A 387 -6.28 -8.56 -11.30
N LEU A 388 -5.93 -7.32 -10.96
CA LEU A 388 -6.76 -6.45 -10.13
C LEU A 388 -7.82 -5.71 -10.94
N VAL A 389 -7.57 -5.47 -12.23
CA VAL A 389 -8.52 -4.79 -13.12
C VAL A 389 -9.20 -5.76 -14.08
N VAL A 390 -10.49 -5.53 -14.34
CA VAL A 390 -11.22 -6.21 -15.42
C VAL A 390 -10.88 -5.55 -16.74
N ALA A 391 -10.47 -6.33 -17.75
CA ALA A 391 -10.31 -5.81 -19.09
C ALA A 391 -11.67 -5.30 -19.60
N GLN A 392 -11.80 -3.99 -19.85
CA GLN A 392 -13.02 -3.47 -20.46
C GLN A 392 -13.17 -4.05 -21.87
N GLU A 393 -14.18 -4.91 -22.06
CA GLU A 393 -14.70 -5.18 -23.40
C GLU A 393 -15.23 -3.86 -23.95
N THR A 394 -14.48 -3.28 -24.88
CA THR A 394 -14.95 -2.13 -25.66
C THR A 394 -16.20 -2.56 -26.42
N GLY A 395 -17.33 -1.93 -26.10
CA GLY A 395 -18.63 -2.25 -26.67
C GLY A 395 -18.61 -2.23 -28.20
N GLY A 396 -18.94 -3.37 -28.80
CA GLY A 396 -19.03 -3.51 -30.25
C GLY A 396 -19.47 -4.90 -30.68
N GLY A 397 -20.80 -5.13 -30.70
CA GLY A 397 -21.46 -6.02 -31.66
C GLY A 397 -21.31 -7.54 -31.48
N GLY A 398 -22.37 -8.16 -30.96
CA GLY A 398 -22.95 -9.43 -31.41
C GLY A 398 -22.03 -10.61 -31.79
N GLY A 399 -22.03 -11.64 -30.94
CA GLY A 399 -22.13 -13.02 -31.41
C GLY A 399 -20.92 -13.94 -31.20
N ARG A 400 -21.21 -15.03 -30.49
CA ARG A 400 -20.52 -16.33 -30.44
C ARG A 400 -19.18 -16.43 -29.68
N ARG A 401 -19.31 -17.00 -28.47
CA ARG A 401 -18.36 -17.92 -27.82
C ARG A 401 -17.50 -18.67 -28.84
N ARG A 402 -16.18 -18.48 -28.79
CA ARG A 402 -15.22 -19.47 -29.30
C ARG A 402 -14.10 -19.74 -28.30
N LYS A 403 -13.90 -21.05 -28.14
CA LYS A 403 -12.92 -21.77 -27.33
C LYS A 403 -11.51 -21.48 -27.85
N ALA A 404 -10.53 -21.49 -26.96
CA ALA A 404 -9.12 -21.40 -27.28
C ALA A 404 -8.65 -22.59 -28.14
N SER A 405 -7.84 -22.32 -29.18
CA SER A 405 -6.78 -23.22 -29.62
C SER A 405 -5.63 -22.44 -30.26
N SER A 406 -4.43 -22.83 -29.88
CA SER A 406 -3.18 -22.65 -30.61
C SER A 406 -3.34 -23.00 -32.10
N ASP A 407 -2.76 -22.24 -33.02
CA ASP A 407 -1.38 -22.46 -33.52
C ASP A 407 -1.06 -21.49 -34.68
N ARG A 408 0.23 -21.44 -35.02
CA ARG A 408 0.97 -20.60 -35.98
C ARG A 408 0.36 -20.39 -37.37
N GLY A 409 0.71 -19.26 -38.01
CA GLY A 409 0.81 -19.15 -39.47
C GLY A 409 0.56 -17.76 -40.06
N ALA A 410 1.56 -17.20 -40.74
CA ALA A 410 1.60 -15.86 -41.30
C ALA A 410 0.70 -15.65 -42.54
N LEU A 411 0.25 -14.41 -42.77
CA LEU A 411 0.15 -13.79 -44.12
C LEU A 411 -0.10 -12.27 -44.02
N ALA A 412 0.67 -11.54 -44.82
CA ALA A 412 0.63 -10.09 -44.99
C ALA A 412 -0.47 -9.65 -45.98
N LEU A 413 -1.11 -8.49 -45.76
CA LEU A 413 -0.96 -7.26 -46.57
C LEU A 413 -2.06 -6.19 -46.30
N ARG A 414 -1.60 -4.93 -46.23
CA ARG A 414 -2.18 -3.70 -46.82
C ARG A 414 -3.27 -2.87 -46.09
N ARG A 415 -2.77 -2.02 -45.17
CA ARG A 415 -2.75 -0.53 -45.18
C ARG A 415 -3.98 0.28 -45.65
N LYS A 416 -4.53 1.09 -44.72
CA LYS A 416 -5.02 2.49 -44.85
C LYS A 416 -5.21 3.00 -43.40
N GLY A 417 -4.74 4.12 -42.87
CA GLY A 417 -4.07 5.34 -43.32
C GLY A 417 -4.52 6.47 -42.37
N GLY A 418 -3.56 7.13 -41.68
CA GLY A 418 -3.77 8.24 -40.70
C GLY A 418 -3.64 7.75 -39.24
N ASP A 419 -2.73 8.18 -38.36
CA ASP A 419 -2.01 9.45 -38.21
C ASP A 419 -0.54 9.25 -37.81
N ARG A 420 0.38 9.39 -38.76
CA ARG A 420 1.81 9.59 -38.47
C ARG A 420 2.26 11.04 -38.67
N GLY A 421 1.31 11.98 -38.76
CA GLY A 421 1.60 13.38 -39.07
C GLY A 421 1.74 14.32 -37.87
N ALA A 422 1.12 14.00 -36.72
CA ALA A 422 1.03 14.97 -35.62
C ALA A 422 2.29 15.03 -34.72
N VAL A 423 2.96 13.91 -34.48
CA VAL A 423 4.08 13.85 -33.50
C VAL A 423 5.37 14.48 -34.05
N THR A 424 5.55 14.52 -35.37
CA THR A 424 6.71 15.17 -35.99
C THR A 424 6.67 16.70 -35.95
N LEU A 425 5.48 17.30 -35.84
CA LEU A 425 5.33 18.77 -35.81
C LEU A 425 5.62 19.37 -34.42
N GLU A 426 5.29 18.67 -33.34
CA GLU A 426 5.59 19.17 -31.97
C GLU A 426 7.07 19.03 -31.61
N PHE A 427 7.76 17.98 -32.09
CA PHE A 427 9.21 17.84 -31.88
C PHE A 427 10.03 18.88 -32.68
N ALA A 428 9.56 19.29 -33.86
CA ALA A 428 10.24 20.30 -34.67
C ALA A 428 10.16 21.71 -34.05
N GLY A 429 9.09 22.02 -33.31
CA GLY A 429 8.93 23.32 -32.64
C GLY A 429 9.68 23.41 -31.30
N MET A 430 9.68 22.35 -30.51
CA MET A 430 10.25 22.39 -29.16
C MET A 430 11.78 22.22 -29.14
N PHE A 431 12.35 21.46 -30.07
CA PHE A 431 13.80 21.23 -30.12
C PHE A 431 14.64 22.50 -30.34
N PRO A 432 14.28 23.43 -31.26
CA PRO A 432 14.96 24.72 -31.39
C PRO A 432 14.85 25.58 -30.12
N ILE A 433 13.68 25.58 -29.46
CA ILE A 433 13.46 26.33 -28.22
C ILE A 433 14.37 25.80 -27.10
N LEU A 434 14.49 24.47 -26.99
CA LEU A 434 15.37 23.83 -26.01
C LEU A 434 16.83 24.18 -26.25
N LEU A 435 17.28 24.19 -27.51
CA LEU A 435 18.65 24.63 -27.86
C LEU A 435 18.88 26.11 -27.53
N VAL A 436 17.90 26.98 -27.77
CA VAL A 436 17.96 28.40 -27.40
C VAL A 436 18.07 28.56 -25.89
N VAL A 437 17.22 27.89 -25.11
CA VAL A 437 17.26 27.95 -23.64
C VAL A 437 18.59 27.43 -23.09
N MET A 438 19.08 26.30 -23.61
CA MET A 438 20.37 25.74 -23.20
C MET A 438 21.53 26.69 -23.54
N THR A 439 21.46 27.37 -24.69
CA THR A 439 22.44 28.39 -25.09
C THR A 439 22.41 29.59 -24.15
N ILE A 440 21.22 30.08 -23.76
CA ILE A 440 21.07 31.20 -22.81
C ILE A 440 21.67 30.83 -21.45
N LEU A 441 21.35 29.64 -20.92
CA LEU A 441 21.89 29.18 -19.64
C LEU A 441 23.42 29.08 -19.69
N TRP A 442 23.97 28.54 -20.77
CA TRP A 442 25.42 28.48 -20.97
C TRP A 442 26.05 29.88 -21.07
N GLN A 443 25.39 30.84 -21.71
CA GLN A 443 25.85 32.23 -21.75
C GLN A 443 25.86 32.90 -20.37
N CYS A 444 24.88 32.64 -19.51
CA CYS A 444 24.88 33.13 -18.13
C CYS A 444 26.10 32.60 -17.36
N VAL A 445 26.44 31.32 -17.54
CA VAL A 445 27.62 30.71 -16.92
C VAL A 445 28.91 31.36 -17.43
N LEU A 446 29.06 31.54 -18.74
CA LEU A 446 30.25 32.19 -19.31
C LEU A 446 30.38 33.66 -18.87
N TYR A 447 29.28 34.39 -18.75
CA TYR A 447 29.29 35.76 -18.24
C TYR A 447 29.76 35.81 -16.77
N GLY A 448 29.21 34.95 -15.91
CA GLY A 448 29.62 34.86 -14.51
C GLY A 448 31.08 34.45 -14.34
N TYR A 449 31.53 33.47 -15.13
CA TYR A 449 32.94 33.05 -15.12
C TYR A 449 33.87 34.17 -15.59
N SER A 450 33.51 34.90 -16.65
CA SER A 450 34.28 36.05 -17.15
C SER A 450 34.38 37.18 -16.12
N TYR A 451 33.30 37.42 -15.34
CA TYR A 451 33.31 38.40 -14.25
C TYR A 451 34.30 38.01 -13.14
N SER A 452 34.28 36.74 -12.72
CA SER A 452 35.23 36.22 -11.74
C SER A 452 36.68 36.33 -12.24
N LEU A 453 36.90 36.01 -13.52
CA LEU A 453 38.22 36.03 -14.15
C LEU A 453 38.79 37.46 -14.24
N ALA A 454 37.97 38.42 -14.70
CA ALA A 454 38.34 39.84 -14.78
C ALA A 454 38.64 40.44 -13.39
N GLY A 455 37.88 40.03 -12.36
CA GLY A 455 38.13 40.43 -10.98
C GLY A 455 39.48 39.95 -10.44
N ASN A 456 39.80 38.67 -10.62
CA ASN A 456 41.08 38.10 -10.17
C ASN A 456 42.28 38.73 -10.92
N ALA A 457 42.14 38.89 -12.24
CA ALA A 457 43.16 39.56 -13.06
C ALA A 457 43.39 41.02 -12.64
N ALA A 458 42.33 41.74 -12.27
CA ALA A 458 42.46 43.11 -11.77
C ALA A 458 43.19 43.17 -10.43
N ASP A 459 42.91 42.25 -9.51
CA ASP A 459 43.59 42.20 -8.20
C ASP A 459 45.10 41.94 -8.35
N GLU A 460 45.46 40.99 -9.20
CA GLU A 460 46.87 40.68 -9.50
C GLU A 460 47.57 41.86 -10.21
N ALA A 461 46.91 42.49 -11.18
CA ALA A 461 47.44 43.67 -11.87
C ALA A 461 47.64 44.85 -10.91
N ALA A 462 46.71 45.09 -9.98
CA ALA A 462 46.82 46.15 -8.98
C ALA A 462 48.03 45.91 -8.06
N ARG A 463 48.21 44.69 -7.56
CA ARG A 463 49.35 44.34 -6.69
C ARG A 463 50.70 44.45 -7.40
N ALA A 464 50.80 43.94 -8.61
CA ALA A 464 52.04 44.01 -9.39
C ALA A 464 52.39 45.46 -9.75
N ALA A 465 51.39 46.28 -10.09
CA ALA A 465 51.56 47.69 -10.37
C ALA A 465 52.01 48.48 -9.12
N THR A 466 51.43 48.19 -7.94
CA THR A 466 51.88 48.77 -6.66
C THR A 466 53.33 48.40 -6.36
N ALA A 467 53.71 47.13 -6.55
CA ALA A 467 55.07 46.66 -6.30
C ALA A 467 56.09 47.33 -7.23
N ALA A 468 55.75 47.47 -8.52
CA ALA A 468 56.59 48.20 -9.48
C ALA A 468 56.69 49.70 -9.15
N TYR A 469 55.59 50.32 -8.70
CA TYR A 469 55.56 51.72 -8.31
C TYR A 469 56.47 52.00 -7.11
N ALA A 470 56.48 51.12 -6.10
CA ALA A 470 57.31 51.27 -4.90
C ALA A 470 58.83 51.29 -5.18
N VAL A 471 59.27 50.71 -6.30
CA VAL A 471 60.69 50.64 -6.70
C VAL A 471 61.02 51.53 -7.91
N ASN A 472 60.12 52.45 -8.30
CA ASN A 472 60.23 53.28 -9.51
C ASN A 472 60.47 52.45 -10.79
N GLY A 473 59.84 51.28 -10.89
CA GLY A 473 59.91 50.38 -12.04
C GLY A 473 58.87 50.66 -13.12
N ASP A 474 58.81 49.78 -14.13
CA ASP A 474 57.83 49.84 -15.22
C ASP A 474 56.43 49.38 -14.75
N VAL A 475 55.64 50.33 -14.24
CA VAL A 475 54.28 50.10 -13.74
C VAL A 475 53.34 49.59 -14.83
N PRO A 476 53.27 50.19 -16.05
CA PRO A 476 52.46 49.65 -17.14
C PRO A 476 52.85 48.23 -17.53
N GLY A 477 54.15 47.92 -17.64
CA GLY A 477 54.63 46.58 -18.01
C GLY A 477 54.30 45.52 -16.96
N ALA A 478 54.50 45.82 -15.67
CA ALA A 478 54.17 44.93 -14.57
C ALA A 478 52.65 44.67 -14.48
N CYS A 479 51.84 45.72 -14.66
CA CYS A 479 50.38 45.66 -14.70
C CYS A 479 49.89 44.73 -15.83
N GLN A 480 50.39 44.94 -17.06
CA GLN A 480 49.98 44.16 -18.23
C GLN A 480 50.40 42.69 -18.10
N THR A 481 51.62 42.44 -17.61
CA THR A 481 52.15 41.08 -17.46
C THR A 481 51.36 40.30 -16.42
N ALA A 482 51.11 40.88 -15.24
CA ALA A 482 50.37 40.22 -14.18
C ALA A 482 48.90 40.01 -14.55
N GLY A 483 48.21 41.04 -15.06
CA GLY A 483 46.79 40.94 -15.40
C GLY A 483 46.48 39.96 -16.54
N SER A 484 47.47 39.65 -17.40
CA SER A 484 47.31 38.71 -18.50
C SER A 484 47.73 37.27 -18.16
N LYS A 485 48.52 37.07 -17.11
CA LYS A 485 49.22 35.81 -16.80
C LYS A 485 48.28 34.61 -16.63
N HIS A 486 47.13 34.83 -15.99
CA HIS A 486 46.19 33.77 -15.64
C HIS A 486 44.89 33.81 -16.46
N LEU A 487 44.87 34.59 -17.56
CA LEU A 487 43.75 34.58 -18.49
C LEU A 487 43.86 33.35 -19.41
N PRO A 488 42.83 32.49 -19.50
CA PRO A 488 42.81 31.38 -20.44
C PRO A 488 42.73 31.88 -21.89
N GLY A 489 43.14 31.05 -22.85
CA GLY A 489 43.26 31.41 -24.27
C GLY A 489 42.05 32.13 -24.89
N ALA A 490 40.82 31.76 -24.50
CA ALA A 490 39.59 32.39 -25.00
C ALA A 490 39.34 33.82 -24.48
N TRP A 491 40.12 34.31 -23.50
CA TRP A 491 40.04 35.65 -22.91
C TRP A 491 41.32 36.50 -23.09
N ASN A 492 42.28 36.04 -23.91
CA ASN A 492 43.58 36.69 -24.12
C ASN A 492 43.52 38.10 -24.74
N GLY A 493 42.37 38.56 -25.25
CA GLY A 493 42.17 39.90 -25.81
C GLY A 493 41.74 40.98 -24.80
N ALA A 494 42.07 40.80 -23.51
CA ALA A 494 41.68 41.71 -22.45
C ALA A 494 42.41 43.06 -22.53
N THR A 495 41.69 44.14 -22.21
CA THR A 495 42.29 45.47 -22.05
C THR A 495 42.54 45.71 -20.57
N ILE A 496 43.81 45.90 -20.20
CA ILE A 496 44.25 46.06 -18.81
C ILE A 496 44.82 47.46 -18.66
N SER A 497 44.37 48.19 -17.65
CA SER A 497 44.89 49.52 -17.33
C SER A 497 45.08 49.66 -15.83
N CYS A 498 46.25 50.14 -15.41
CA CYS A 498 46.51 50.49 -14.02
C CYS A 498 46.85 51.98 -13.92
N GLY A 499 46.32 52.66 -12.91
CA GLY A 499 46.64 54.04 -12.58
C GLY A 499 46.64 54.29 -11.08
N ALA A 500 47.52 55.17 -10.61
CA ALA A 500 47.47 55.66 -9.23
C ALA A 500 46.24 56.58 -9.07
N ALA A 501 45.43 56.33 -8.04
CA ALA A 501 44.25 57.11 -7.71
C ALA A 501 44.28 57.42 -6.21
N GLY A 502 44.91 58.54 -5.84
CA GLY A 502 45.12 58.89 -4.43
C GLY A 502 46.12 57.95 -3.76
N SER A 503 45.72 57.34 -2.64
CA SER A 503 46.55 56.39 -1.87
C SER A 503 46.45 54.93 -2.34
N VAL A 504 45.79 54.66 -3.47
CA VAL A 504 45.60 53.31 -4.02
C VAL A 504 46.02 53.23 -5.48
N MET A 505 46.68 52.14 -5.85
CA MET A 505 46.90 51.74 -7.23
C MET A 505 45.66 51.00 -7.69
N LYS A 506 44.95 51.56 -8.66
CA LYS A 506 43.73 50.95 -9.21
C LYS A 506 44.04 50.24 -10.50
N ALA A 507 43.54 49.02 -10.64
CA ALA A 507 43.57 48.27 -11.90
C ALA A 507 42.16 48.04 -12.42
N THR A 508 42.00 48.14 -13.73
CA THR A 508 40.78 47.84 -14.47
C THR A 508 41.12 46.84 -15.55
N VAL A 509 40.40 45.72 -15.57
CA VAL A 509 40.55 44.67 -16.58
C VAL A 509 39.23 44.47 -17.28
N ASP A 510 39.24 44.66 -18.59
CA ASP A 510 38.07 44.52 -19.45
C ASP A 510 38.27 43.31 -20.36
N VAL A 511 37.52 42.23 -20.08
CA VAL A 511 37.60 40.97 -20.82
C VAL A 511 36.38 40.77 -21.71
N LYS A 512 36.59 40.20 -22.90
CA LYS A 512 35.50 39.80 -23.80
C LYS A 512 34.91 38.47 -23.34
N VAL A 513 33.59 38.36 -23.24
CA VAL A 513 32.92 37.10 -22.94
C VAL A 513 32.87 36.27 -24.22
N PRO A 514 33.46 35.06 -24.27
CA PRO A 514 33.37 34.20 -25.43
C PRO A 514 31.93 33.71 -25.61
N LEU A 515 31.48 33.62 -26.85
CA LEU A 515 30.16 33.09 -27.19
C LEU A 515 30.27 31.64 -27.64
N PHE A 516 29.20 30.88 -27.40
CA PHE A 516 29.15 29.44 -27.66
C PHE A 516 28.81 29.09 -29.12
N PHE A 517 28.25 30.04 -29.88
CA PHE A 517 27.83 29.83 -31.26
C PHE A 517 28.81 30.46 -32.26
N PRO A 518 29.43 29.69 -33.17
CA PRO A 518 30.29 30.24 -34.21
C PRO A 518 29.47 31.13 -35.17
N GLY A 519 29.89 32.39 -35.36
CA GLY A 519 29.29 33.33 -36.31
C GLY A 519 28.43 34.45 -35.72
N PHE A 520 28.18 34.45 -34.39
CA PHE A 520 27.48 35.55 -33.71
C PHE A 520 28.41 36.20 -32.68
N ASP A 521 28.78 37.46 -32.89
CA ASP A 521 29.61 38.25 -31.96
C ASP A 521 28.77 39.37 -31.33
N ALA A 522 28.16 39.08 -30.17
CA ALA A 522 27.38 40.07 -29.42
C ALA A 522 28.25 41.14 -28.75
N GLY A 523 29.59 41.02 -28.79
CA GLY A 523 30.52 42.03 -28.30
C GLY A 523 30.46 42.28 -26.79
N TRP A 524 29.93 41.35 -26.00
CA TRP A 524 29.78 41.53 -24.56
C TRP A 524 31.13 41.54 -23.85
N ARG A 525 31.30 42.55 -22.99
CA ARG A 525 32.52 42.80 -22.25
C ARG A 525 32.21 42.94 -20.78
N VAL A 526 33.08 42.38 -19.94
CA VAL A 526 32.96 42.42 -18.50
C VAL A 526 34.16 43.13 -17.91
N LYS A 527 33.88 44.10 -17.03
CA LYS A 527 34.87 44.93 -16.37
C LYS A 527 35.08 44.48 -14.92
N GLY A 528 36.29 44.04 -14.61
CA GLY A 528 36.77 43.84 -13.25
C GLY A 528 37.56 45.05 -12.77
N ASN A 529 37.39 45.44 -11.51
CA ASN A 529 38.13 46.53 -10.88
C ASN A 529 38.70 46.06 -9.55
N ALA A 530 39.96 46.42 -9.27
CA ALA A 530 40.59 46.17 -7.98
C ALA A 530 41.52 47.33 -7.60
N GLY A 531 41.88 47.41 -6.33
CA GLY A 531 42.79 48.42 -5.82
C GLY A 531 43.70 47.86 -4.74
N ALA A 532 44.97 48.28 -4.75
CA ALA A 532 45.96 47.95 -3.73
C ALA A 532 46.55 49.25 -3.16
N ALA A 533 46.76 49.32 -1.85
CA ALA A 533 47.31 50.52 -1.21
C ALA A 533 48.73 50.83 -1.72
N LEU A 534 49.00 52.10 -2.03
CA LEU A 534 50.34 52.58 -2.32
C LEU A 534 51.03 52.89 -1.00
N GLU A 535 51.94 52.01 -0.57
CA GLU A 535 52.79 52.30 0.58
C GLU A 535 53.87 53.32 0.18
N GLY A 536 53.58 54.59 0.45
CA GLY A 536 54.54 55.68 0.35
C GLY A 536 55.27 55.87 1.67
N ASN A 537 56.58 55.64 1.65
CA ASN A 537 57.52 56.10 2.67
C ASN A 537 57.39 57.64 2.79
N ASN A 538 57.16 58.14 4.01
CA ASN A 538 57.40 59.54 4.35
C ASN A 538 58.85 59.88 3.96
N ARG A 539 59.04 60.72 2.94
CA ARG A 539 60.25 61.52 2.75
C ARG A 539 59.87 62.96 2.55
#